data_AF-A0A8C7KZ82-F1
#
_entry.id   AF-A0A8C7KZ82-F1
#
_cell.length_a   1.000
_cell.length_b   1.000
_cell.length_c   1.000
_cell.angle_alpha   90.00
_cell.angle_beta   90.00
_cell.angle_gamma   90.00
#
_symmetry.space_group_name_H-M   'P 1'
#
loop_
_entity.id
_entity.type
_entity.pdbx_description
1 polymer ?
#
loop_
_entity_poly.entity_id
_entity_poly.type
_entity_poly.pdbx_seq_one_letter_code
_entity_poly.pdbx_strand_id
1 'polypeptide(L)'
;MKVVNLKQAILQAWKERWSDYQWAINIKKNFPKGATWDYLNLAEALMEQAMIGPSPNPLILSYLKYAISSQMVSYSSVLLAISKFDDFSRELCVKSLLEIMDMFCHRLSCHGKAEECIGLCRPIPYRNLLSAKEPIHEALRKQFRSVLWKGWVDSGALHLFESLLHTGGVFWFTNNLVKELLKETRQEWANRVVELLYSIFCLDTQQITLTLLGHILPNLLTDSAHWHSLADPPGKALAKLSVWCALSSFSTHHKGQASARQRKRQREDIEDYSSLFPLDDTQPSKLMRLLSSNEDEPVVLSSPGDRSMSTSLSASQLHTVNMRDPLNRVLANLFLLISSILGSKTAGPHTQFVQSFMEECVECLEQGSRGSILQFMPFTMVSELVKLPALAKPRVVLGITDLTLPLGRRVAAKAISAL
;
A
#
# COMPACT_ATOMS: atom_id res chain seq x y z
N MET A 1 27.74 3.97 14.98
CA MET A 1 27.60 2.52 15.27
C MET A 1 28.19 1.74 14.11
N LYS A 2 29.20 0.89 14.33
CA LYS A 2 29.84 0.13 13.25
C LYS A 2 28.82 -0.87 12.69
N VAL A 3 28.39 -0.67 11.45
CA VAL A 3 27.68 -1.70 10.69
C VAL A 3 28.67 -2.87 10.55
N VAL A 4 28.46 -3.93 11.31
CA VAL A 4 29.30 -5.13 11.21
C VAL A 4 29.14 -5.67 9.79
N ASN A 5 30.24 -5.78 9.08
CA ASN A 5 30.24 -6.40 7.75
C ASN A 5 29.99 -7.90 7.93
N LEU A 6 28.76 -8.32 7.73
CA LEU A 6 28.31 -9.69 7.98
C LEU A 6 29.13 -10.73 7.21
N LYS A 7 29.56 -10.41 5.98
CA LYS A 7 30.44 -11.27 5.19
C LYS A 7 31.78 -11.50 5.86
N GLN A 8 32.38 -10.46 6.47
CA GLN A 8 33.64 -10.59 7.20
C GLN A 8 33.48 -11.45 8.46
N ALA A 9 32.38 -11.32 9.19
CA ALA A 9 32.11 -12.14 10.37
C ALA A 9 31.93 -13.63 10.01
N ILE A 10 31.25 -13.94 8.90
CA ILE A 10 31.11 -15.31 8.39
C ILE A 10 32.46 -15.88 7.96
N LEU A 11 33.27 -15.09 7.24
CA LEU A 11 34.61 -15.50 6.81
C LEU A 11 35.56 -15.73 8.00
N GLN A 12 35.47 -14.91 9.05
CA GLN A 12 36.22 -15.11 10.28
C GLN A 12 35.83 -16.43 10.95
N ALA A 13 34.54 -16.69 11.12
CA ALA A 13 34.05 -17.94 11.69
C ALA A 13 34.44 -19.18 10.87
N TRP A 14 34.50 -19.04 9.55
CA TRP A 14 34.99 -20.09 8.66
C TRP A 14 36.50 -20.31 8.81
N LYS A 15 37.29 -19.23 8.87
CA LYS A 15 38.75 -19.29 9.05
C LYS A 15 39.15 -19.91 10.39
N GLU A 16 38.43 -19.56 11.45
CA GLU A 16 38.66 -20.06 12.81
C GLU A 16 37.95 -21.41 13.09
N ARG A 17 37.21 -21.96 12.11
CA ARG A 17 36.47 -23.23 12.19
C ARG A 17 35.61 -23.37 13.45
N TRP A 18 34.82 -22.32 13.74
CA TRP A 18 33.92 -22.33 14.89
C TRP A 18 32.90 -23.47 14.79
N SER A 19 32.46 -24.00 15.94
CA SER A 19 31.30 -24.89 15.97
C SER A 19 30.00 -24.10 15.76
N ASP A 20 28.91 -24.77 15.36
CA ASP A 20 27.61 -24.12 15.12
C ASP A 20 27.15 -23.27 16.33
N TYR A 21 27.36 -23.79 17.55
CA TYR A 21 27.05 -23.09 18.79
C TYR A 21 27.95 -21.87 19.06
N GLN A 22 29.27 -22.02 18.86
CA GLN A 22 30.23 -20.92 19.01
C GLN A 22 29.94 -19.81 18.01
N TRP A 23 29.64 -20.18 16.77
CA TRP A 23 29.22 -19.27 15.73
C TRP A 23 27.97 -18.50 16.13
N ALA A 24 26.90 -19.17 16.53
CA ALA A 24 25.64 -18.53 16.89
C ALA A 24 25.79 -17.51 18.04
N ILE A 25 26.61 -17.83 19.06
CA ILE A 25 26.89 -16.91 20.18
C ILE A 25 27.67 -15.68 19.72
N ASN A 26 28.76 -15.89 18.99
CA ASN A 26 29.65 -14.80 18.58
C ASN A 26 28.99 -13.89 17.54
N ILE A 27 28.21 -14.49 16.64
CA ILE A 27 27.28 -13.76 15.78
C ILE A 27 26.37 -12.94 16.68
N LYS A 28 25.54 -13.52 17.55
CA LYS A 28 24.58 -12.79 18.41
C LYS A 28 25.18 -11.65 19.23
N LYS A 29 26.41 -11.78 19.74
CA LYS A 29 27.13 -10.71 20.47
C LYS A 29 27.44 -9.49 19.60
N ASN A 30 27.61 -9.68 18.30
CA ASN A 30 27.92 -8.62 17.34
C ASN A 30 26.67 -7.90 16.81
N PHE A 31 25.45 -8.30 17.21
CA PHE A 31 24.20 -7.67 16.74
C PHE A 31 23.62 -6.65 17.74
N PRO A 32 23.00 -5.57 17.24
CA PRO A 32 22.26 -4.64 18.09
C PRO A 32 21.07 -5.35 18.74
N LYS A 33 20.94 -5.23 20.07
CA LYS A 33 19.81 -5.78 20.83
C LYS A 33 18.50 -5.17 20.30
N GLY A 34 17.64 -5.99 19.71
CA GLY A 34 16.29 -5.61 19.27
C GLY A 34 16.02 -5.67 17.75
N ALA A 35 17.02 -5.95 16.91
CA ALA A 35 16.79 -6.16 15.47
C ALA A 35 16.37 -7.62 15.19
N THR A 36 15.33 -7.81 14.37
CA THR A 36 15.02 -9.13 13.81
C THR A 36 16.12 -9.54 12.83
N TRP A 37 16.53 -10.80 12.89
CA TRP A 37 17.65 -11.32 12.08
C TRP A 37 17.43 -11.21 10.56
N ASP A 38 16.17 -11.24 10.12
CA ASP A 38 15.80 -11.11 8.70
C ASP A 38 16.13 -9.74 8.11
N TYR A 39 16.19 -8.68 8.94
CA TYR A 39 16.51 -7.32 8.48
C TYR A 39 17.95 -7.21 7.92
N LEU A 40 18.82 -8.18 8.24
CA LEU A 40 20.23 -8.16 7.89
C LEU A 40 20.60 -9.11 6.76
N ASN A 41 19.60 -9.69 6.07
CA ASN A 41 19.81 -10.63 4.97
C ASN A 41 20.76 -11.80 5.34
N LEU A 42 20.70 -12.28 6.59
CA LEU A 42 21.60 -13.33 7.10
C LEU A 42 21.52 -14.62 6.29
N ALA A 43 20.31 -15.04 5.92
CA ALA A 43 20.09 -16.22 5.09
C ALA A 43 20.77 -16.09 3.71
N GLU A 44 20.64 -14.93 3.06
CA GLU A 44 21.30 -14.64 1.79
C GLU A 44 22.82 -14.66 1.93
N ALA A 45 23.37 -13.99 2.94
CA ALA A 45 24.82 -13.93 3.14
C ALA A 45 25.44 -15.31 3.42
N LEU A 46 24.79 -16.13 4.25
CA LEU A 46 25.23 -17.51 4.50
C LEU A 46 25.12 -18.36 3.23
N MET A 47 24.04 -18.23 2.47
CA MET A 47 23.85 -18.99 1.23
C MET A 47 24.86 -18.59 0.15
N GLU A 48 25.09 -17.29 -0.07
CA GLU A 48 26.10 -16.81 -1.01
C GLU A 48 27.49 -17.36 -0.68
N GLN A 49 27.89 -17.34 0.59
CA GLN A 49 29.21 -17.84 1.02
C GLN A 49 29.29 -19.37 1.01
N ALA A 50 28.19 -20.06 1.31
CA ALA A 50 28.12 -21.52 1.23
C ALA A 50 28.26 -22.01 -0.23
N MET A 51 27.76 -21.24 -1.19
CA MET A 51 27.72 -21.63 -2.60
C MET A 51 28.93 -21.11 -3.40
N ILE A 52 30.03 -20.69 -2.76
CA ILE A 52 31.28 -20.33 -3.45
C ILE A 52 32.03 -21.60 -3.81
N GLY A 53 32.07 -21.94 -5.11
CA GLY A 53 32.79 -23.09 -5.65
C GLY A 53 31.90 -24.14 -6.34
N PRO A 54 32.51 -25.26 -6.80
CA PRO A 54 31.80 -26.36 -7.47
C PRO A 54 30.97 -27.23 -6.51
N SER A 55 31.34 -27.26 -5.24
CA SER A 55 30.62 -27.95 -4.16
C SER A 55 30.33 -26.97 -3.03
N PRO A 56 29.19 -27.11 -2.34
CA PRO A 56 28.85 -26.18 -1.28
C PRO A 56 29.73 -26.40 -0.05
N ASN A 57 30.08 -25.31 0.62
CA ASN A 57 30.95 -25.32 1.80
C ASN A 57 30.19 -25.93 3.00
N PRO A 58 30.61 -27.10 3.51
CA PRO A 58 29.85 -27.86 4.50
C PRO A 58 29.74 -27.13 5.85
N LEU A 59 30.74 -26.32 6.23
CA LEU A 59 30.75 -25.58 7.49
C LEU A 59 29.79 -24.38 7.46
N ILE A 60 29.76 -23.64 6.34
CA ILE A 60 28.83 -22.52 6.21
C ILE A 60 27.40 -23.04 6.03
N LEU A 61 27.24 -24.20 5.36
CA LEU A 61 25.99 -24.94 5.32
C LEU A 61 25.51 -25.36 6.72
N SER A 62 26.39 -25.84 7.60
CA SER A 62 25.98 -26.22 8.97
C SER A 62 25.49 -25.01 9.76
N TYR A 63 26.15 -23.85 9.61
CA TYR A 63 25.67 -22.58 10.19
C TYR A 63 24.28 -22.20 9.69
N LEU A 64 24.01 -22.36 8.39
CA LEU A 64 22.68 -22.10 7.84
C LEU A 64 21.63 -23.09 8.37
N LYS A 65 21.93 -24.39 8.38
CA LYS A 65 21.04 -25.43 8.94
C LYS A 65 20.73 -25.17 10.42
N TYR A 66 21.74 -24.74 11.18
CA TYR A 66 21.58 -24.34 12.58
C TYR A 66 20.71 -23.08 12.72
N ALA A 67 20.96 -22.05 11.89
CA ALA A 67 20.17 -20.81 11.90
C ALA A 67 18.69 -21.07 11.61
N ILE A 68 18.38 -21.98 10.67
CA ILE A 68 17.01 -22.41 10.35
C ILE A 68 16.38 -23.13 11.56
N SER A 69 17.11 -24.09 12.14
CA SER A 69 16.60 -24.91 13.25
C SER A 69 16.37 -24.10 14.53
N SER A 70 17.17 -23.07 14.75
CA SER A 70 17.09 -22.16 15.91
C SER A 70 16.20 -20.93 15.68
N GLN A 71 15.50 -20.85 14.54
CA GLN A 71 14.66 -19.71 14.14
C GLN A 71 15.41 -18.36 14.17
N MET A 72 16.73 -18.40 13.97
CA MET A 72 17.53 -17.20 13.75
C MET A 72 17.31 -16.62 12.35
N VAL A 73 16.70 -17.33 11.42
CA VAL A 73 16.29 -16.81 10.11
C VAL A 73 14.88 -17.31 9.82
N SER A 74 14.02 -16.49 9.19
CA SER A 74 12.72 -16.99 8.75
C SER A 74 12.84 -17.94 7.56
N TYR A 75 11.88 -18.86 7.46
CA TYR A 75 11.79 -19.74 6.28
C TYR A 75 11.61 -18.93 4.98
N SER A 76 10.97 -17.76 5.05
CA SER A 76 10.81 -16.84 3.92
C SER A 76 12.15 -16.29 3.42
N SER A 77 13.02 -15.82 4.31
CA SER A 77 14.31 -15.27 3.93
C SER A 77 15.23 -16.34 3.33
N VAL A 78 15.11 -17.59 3.78
CA VAL A 78 15.82 -18.75 3.22
C VAL A 78 15.29 -19.10 1.83
N LEU A 79 13.98 -19.22 1.63
CA LEU A 79 13.40 -19.50 0.31
C LEU A 79 13.74 -18.42 -0.72
N LEU A 80 13.72 -17.14 -0.31
CA LEU A 80 14.16 -16.03 -1.14
C LEU A 80 15.65 -16.06 -1.48
N ALA A 81 16.50 -16.63 -0.62
CA ALA A 81 17.91 -16.84 -0.91
C ALA A 81 18.10 -17.99 -1.91
N ILE A 82 17.34 -19.08 -1.75
CA ILE A 82 17.36 -20.23 -2.67
C ILE A 82 16.87 -19.81 -4.06
N SER A 83 15.80 -19.01 -4.16
CA SER A 83 15.24 -18.58 -5.45
C SER A 83 16.16 -17.68 -6.26
N LYS A 84 17.23 -17.14 -5.67
CA LYS A 84 18.27 -16.35 -6.35
C LYS A 84 19.39 -17.20 -6.94
N PHE A 85 19.39 -18.50 -6.66
CA PHE A 85 20.41 -19.39 -7.17
C PHE A 85 20.05 -19.79 -8.62
N ASP A 86 20.79 -19.25 -9.58
CA ASP A 86 20.50 -19.43 -11.01
C ASP A 86 21.37 -20.51 -11.69
N ASP A 87 22.45 -20.96 -11.04
CA ASP A 87 23.43 -21.86 -11.64
C ASP A 87 23.11 -23.34 -11.36
N PHE A 88 22.09 -23.84 -12.05
CA PHE A 88 21.62 -25.22 -11.95
C PHE A 88 22.59 -26.27 -12.50
N SER A 89 23.70 -25.85 -13.13
CA SER A 89 24.74 -26.79 -13.60
C SER A 89 25.51 -27.44 -12.45
N ARG A 90 25.49 -26.84 -11.26
CA ARG A 90 26.18 -27.32 -10.06
C ARG A 90 25.31 -28.31 -9.27
N GLU A 91 25.32 -29.57 -9.70
CA GLU A 91 24.49 -30.65 -9.14
C GLU A 91 24.58 -30.78 -7.60
N LEU A 92 25.78 -30.68 -7.03
CA LEU A 92 25.99 -30.78 -5.58
C LEU A 92 25.38 -29.59 -4.81
N CYS A 93 25.47 -28.38 -5.37
CA CYS A 93 24.85 -27.20 -4.78
C CYS A 93 23.32 -27.33 -4.85
N VAL A 94 22.77 -27.73 -5.99
CA VAL A 94 21.32 -27.95 -6.17
C VAL A 94 20.82 -29.02 -5.18
N LYS A 95 21.54 -30.13 -5.03
CA LYS A 95 21.19 -31.18 -4.04
C LYS A 95 21.14 -30.63 -2.61
N SER A 96 22.14 -29.85 -2.19
CA SER A 96 22.16 -29.25 -0.85
C SER A 96 21.04 -28.22 -0.65
N LEU A 97 20.66 -27.46 -1.69
CA LEU A 97 19.51 -26.56 -1.63
C LEU A 97 18.20 -27.32 -1.43
N LEU A 98 18.00 -28.44 -2.14
CA LEU A 98 16.83 -29.29 -1.98
C LEU A 98 16.76 -29.92 -0.58
N GLU A 99 17.89 -30.39 -0.04
CA GLU A 99 17.96 -30.89 1.34
C GLU A 99 17.58 -29.80 2.36
N ILE A 100 18.02 -28.55 2.14
CA ILE A 100 17.62 -27.43 3.00
C ILE A 100 16.11 -27.19 2.92
N MET A 101 15.52 -27.21 1.71
CA MET A 101 14.07 -27.03 1.55
C MET A 101 13.29 -28.14 2.27
N ASP A 102 13.75 -29.39 2.18
CA ASP A 102 13.10 -30.54 2.82
C ASP A 102 13.09 -30.43 4.37
N MET A 103 14.11 -29.81 4.97
CA MET A 103 14.20 -29.63 6.43
C MET A 103 13.02 -28.85 7.04
N PHE A 104 12.39 -27.94 6.28
CA PHE A 104 11.33 -27.08 6.81
C PHE A 104 10.06 -27.02 5.96
N CYS A 105 10.00 -27.73 4.83
CA CYS A 105 8.84 -27.74 3.93
C CYS A 105 7.53 -28.06 4.66
N HIS A 106 7.57 -29.02 5.59
CA HIS A 106 6.42 -29.45 6.41
C HIS A 106 5.99 -28.42 7.47
N ARG A 107 6.78 -27.36 7.71
CA ARG A 107 6.50 -26.30 8.68
C ARG A 107 6.06 -25.00 8.03
N LEU A 108 6.02 -24.95 6.70
CA LEU A 108 5.51 -23.79 5.96
C LEU A 108 3.99 -23.74 6.11
N SER A 109 3.50 -22.82 6.92
CA SER A 109 2.09 -22.44 6.96
C SER A 109 1.95 -20.96 6.63
N CYS A 110 0.94 -20.61 5.85
CA CYS A 110 0.61 -19.23 5.46
C CYS A 110 -0.41 -18.60 6.43
N HIS A 111 -0.23 -18.80 7.73
CA HIS A 111 -1.04 -18.13 8.75
C HIS A 111 -0.28 -16.91 9.27
N GLY A 112 -0.57 -15.72 8.72
CA GLY A 112 0.15 -14.49 9.05
C GLY A 112 -0.36 -13.28 8.27
N LYS A 113 0.39 -12.17 8.30
CA LYS A 113 0.05 -10.98 7.51
C LYS A 113 0.12 -11.29 6.02
N ALA A 114 -0.79 -10.72 5.23
CA ALA A 114 -0.87 -10.95 3.79
C ALA A 114 0.48 -10.71 3.08
N GLU A 115 1.21 -9.65 3.46
CA GLU A 115 2.54 -9.32 2.91
C GLU A 115 3.58 -10.43 3.14
N GLU A 116 3.59 -11.06 4.32
CA GLU A 116 4.52 -12.13 4.66
C GLU A 116 4.19 -13.42 3.89
N CYS A 117 2.90 -13.71 3.72
CA CYS A 117 2.41 -14.85 2.94
C CYS A 117 2.72 -14.70 1.44
N ILE A 118 2.59 -13.49 0.89
CA ILE A 118 2.99 -13.18 -0.50
C ILE A 118 4.51 -13.31 -0.65
N GLY A 119 5.28 -12.83 0.32
CA GLY A 119 6.74 -13.00 0.35
C GLY A 119 7.18 -14.46 0.32
N LEU A 120 6.45 -15.35 1.01
CA LEU A 120 6.65 -16.80 0.99
C LEU A 120 6.26 -17.47 -0.33
N CYS A 121 5.21 -16.98 -1.00
CA CYS A 121 4.75 -17.55 -2.27
C CYS A 121 5.68 -17.20 -3.44
N ARG A 122 6.17 -15.95 -3.53
CA ARG A 122 7.08 -15.48 -4.59
C ARG A 122 8.24 -16.40 -4.98
N PRO A 123 8.99 -17.01 -4.05
CA PRO A 123 10.13 -17.86 -4.40
C PRO A 123 9.75 -19.21 -5.00
N ILE A 124 8.48 -19.62 -5.03
CA ILE A 124 8.05 -20.90 -5.61
C ILE A 124 7.86 -20.70 -7.13
N PRO A 125 8.71 -21.27 -8.00
CA PRO A 125 8.61 -21.04 -9.43
C PRO A 125 7.44 -21.85 -10.03
N TYR A 126 6.39 -21.17 -10.47
CA TYR A 126 5.39 -21.77 -11.35
C TYR A 126 5.72 -21.43 -12.80
N ARG A 127 6.12 -22.43 -13.59
CA ARG A 127 6.29 -22.28 -15.05
C ARG A 127 4.94 -22.50 -15.75
N ASN A 128 4.71 -21.75 -16.84
CA ASN A 128 3.60 -21.94 -17.79
C ASN A 128 2.18 -21.69 -17.23
N LEU A 129 2.00 -20.69 -16.37
CA LEU A 129 0.67 -20.36 -15.82
C LEU A 129 -0.29 -19.75 -16.85
N LEU A 130 0.25 -19.02 -17.84
CA LEU A 130 -0.55 -18.51 -18.95
C LEU A 130 -0.57 -19.57 -20.05
N SER A 131 -1.73 -20.18 -20.27
CA SER A 131 -1.96 -21.04 -21.43
C SER A 131 -1.80 -20.20 -22.71
N ALA A 132 -1.01 -20.68 -23.67
CA ALA A 132 -0.69 -19.97 -24.92
C ALA A 132 -1.90 -19.68 -25.84
N LYS A 133 -3.14 -19.98 -25.42
CA LYS A 133 -4.36 -19.89 -26.23
C LYS A 133 -5.53 -19.15 -25.56
N GLU A 134 -5.43 -18.73 -24.29
CA GLU A 134 -6.52 -18.00 -23.62
C GLU A 134 -6.23 -16.48 -23.57
N PRO A 135 -7.19 -15.60 -23.89
CA PRO A 135 -6.98 -14.16 -23.77
C PRO A 135 -6.79 -13.75 -22.30
N ILE A 136 -5.86 -12.84 -22.03
CA ILE A 136 -5.46 -12.44 -20.66
C ILE A 136 -6.63 -11.99 -19.77
N HIS A 137 -7.65 -11.36 -20.35
CA HIS A 137 -8.85 -10.93 -19.63
C HIS A 137 -9.72 -12.12 -19.20
N GLU A 138 -9.83 -13.15 -20.02
CA GLU A 138 -10.59 -14.36 -19.68
C GLU A 138 -9.86 -15.18 -18.62
N ALA A 139 -8.53 -15.26 -18.72
CA ALA A 139 -7.68 -15.87 -17.69
C ALA A 139 -7.85 -15.17 -16.33
N LEU A 140 -7.82 -13.83 -16.29
CA LEU A 140 -8.08 -13.04 -15.08
C LEU A 140 -9.46 -13.35 -14.50
N ARG A 141 -10.51 -13.28 -15.33
CA ARG A 141 -11.90 -13.49 -14.89
C ARG A 141 -12.12 -14.89 -14.35
N LYS A 142 -11.64 -15.91 -15.06
CA LYS A 142 -11.74 -17.33 -14.67
C LYS A 142 -11.01 -17.58 -13.35
N GLN A 143 -9.78 -17.06 -13.21
CA GLN A 143 -9.02 -17.22 -11.98
C GLN A 143 -9.66 -16.48 -10.81
N PHE A 144 -10.09 -15.23 -11.02
CA PHE A 144 -10.73 -14.44 -9.99
C PHE A 144 -12.03 -15.09 -9.48
N ARG A 145 -12.86 -15.62 -10.38
CA ARG A 145 -14.07 -16.37 -9.99
C ARG A 145 -13.74 -17.63 -9.21
N SER A 146 -12.75 -18.41 -9.64
CA SER A 146 -12.29 -19.61 -8.92
C SER A 146 -11.87 -19.27 -7.49
N VAL A 147 -11.06 -18.22 -7.33
CA VAL A 147 -10.62 -17.72 -6.02
C VAL A 147 -11.78 -17.19 -5.18
N LEU A 148 -12.73 -16.47 -5.79
CA LEU A 148 -13.92 -15.96 -5.12
C LEU A 148 -14.78 -17.09 -4.54
N TRP A 149 -15.07 -18.12 -5.35
CA TRP A 149 -15.78 -19.32 -4.91
C TRP A 149 -15.07 -20.06 -3.77
N LYS A 150 -13.74 -20.18 -3.85
CA LYS A 150 -12.93 -20.81 -2.80
C LYS A 150 -12.84 -19.97 -1.53
N GLY A 151 -12.71 -18.66 -1.65
CA GLY A 151 -12.56 -17.72 -0.52
C GLY A 151 -11.12 -17.50 -0.05
N TRP A 152 -10.14 -18.02 -0.77
CA TRP A 152 -8.72 -17.90 -0.46
C TRP A 152 -7.91 -17.96 -1.76
N VAL A 153 -6.74 -17.31 -1.74
CA VAL A 153 -5.82 -17.24 -2.88
C VAL A 153 -4.77 -18.33 -2.72
N ASP A 154 -4.75 -19.31 -3.62
CA ASP A 154 -3.68 -20.30 -3.67
C ASP A 154 -2.41 -19.70 -4.31
N SER A 155 -1.26 -20.32 -4.04
CA SER A 155 0.04 -19.85 -4.56
C SER A 155 0.04 -19.80 -6.10
N GLY A 156 -0.55 -20.78 -6.79
CA GLY A 156 -0.68 -20.76 -8.25
C GLY A 156 -1.53 -19.59 -8.76
N ALA A 157 -2.67 -19.31 -8.11
CA ALA A 157 -3.49 -18.13 -8.39
C ALA A 157 -2.71 -16.82 -8.23
N LEU A 158 -1.91 -16.70 -7.16
CA LEU A 158 -1.14 -15.50 -6.87
C LEU A 158 -0.10 -15.22 -7.97
N HIS A 159 0.63 -16.23 -8.42
CA HIS A 159 1.59 -16.07 -9.51
C HIS A 159 0.93 -15.77 -10.86
N LEU A 160 -0.28 -16.30 -11.10
CA LEU A 160 -1.03 -15.95 -12.30
C LEU A 160 -1.47 -14.48 -12.23
N PHE A 161 -1.96 -14.00 -11.09
CA PHE A 161 -2.27 -12.59 -10.89
C PHE A 161 -1.04 -11.70 -11.04
N GLU A 162 0.10 -12.10 -10.48
CA GLU A 162 1.36 -11.37 -10.66
C GLU A 162 1.78 -11.33 -12.14
N SER A 163 1.67 -12.45 -12.87
CA SER A 163 1.97 -12.50 -14.31
C SER A 163 1.03 -11.58 -15.10
N LEU A 164 -0.28 -11.63 -14.82
CA LEU A 164 -1.29 -10.79 -15.46
C LEU A 164 -1.09 -9.30 -15.15
N LEU A 165 -0.65 -8.96 -13.93
CA LEU A 165 -0.30 -7.60 -13.53
C LEU A 165 0.89 -7.08 -14.36
N HIS A 166 1.92 -7.90 -14.57
CA HIS A 166 3.08 -7.52 -15.38
C HIS A 166 2.75 -7.45 -16.88
N THR A 167 1.93 -8.36 -17.41
CA THR A 167 1.58 -8.39 -18.83
C THR A 167 0.54 -7.34 -19.22
N GLY A 168 -0.49 -7.14 -18.39
CA GLY A 168 -1.56 -6.18 -18.67
C GLY A 168 -1.28 -4.77 -18.16
N GLY A 169 -0.35 -4.62 -17.22
CA GLY A 169 -0.07 -3.36 -16.55
C GLY A 169 -1.05 -3.07 -15.40
N VAL A 170 -0.63 -2.16 -14.52
CA VAL A 170 -1.33 -1.86 -13.25
C VAL A 170 -2.75 -1.32 -13.49
N PHE A 171 -2.91 -0.42 -14.45
CA PHE A 171 -4.22 0.15 -14.78
C PHE A 171 -5.21 -0.90 -15.29
N TRP A 172 -4.81 -1.71 -16.28
CA TRP A 172 -5.68 -2.75 -16.81
C TRP A 172 -6.05 -3.77 -15.74
N PHE A 173 -5.08 -4.22 -14.94
CA PHE A 173 -5.31 -5.21 -13.89
C PHE A 173 -6.30 -4.70 -12.84
N THR A 174 -6.05 -3.50 -12.31
CA THR A 174 -6.89 -2.89 -11.27
C THR A 174 -8.28 -2.58 -11.81
N ASN A 175 -8.38 -2.03 -13.03
CA ASN A 175 -9.66 -1.67 -13.64
C ASN A 175 -10.54 -2.90 -13.89
N ASN A 176 -9.97 -4.00 -14.39
CA ASN A 176 -10.75 -5.21 -14.65
C ASN A 176 -11.22 -5.89 -13.35
N LEU A 177 -10.40 -5.87 -12.29
CA LEU A 177 -10.81 -6.40 -10.99
C LEU A 177 -11.89 -5.54 -10.33
N VAL A 178 -11.79 -4.22 -10.42
CA VAL A 178 -12.86 -3.30 -9.96
C VAL A 178 -14.14 -3.53 -10.76
N LYS A 179 -14.05 -3.76 -12.07
CA LYS A 179 -15.23 -4.12 -12.89
C LYS A 179 -15.86 -5.44 -12.48
N GLU A 180 -15.11 -6.42 -11.97
CA GLU A 180 -15.71 -7.63 -11.41
C GLU A 180 -16.39 -7.34 -10.05
N LEU A 181 -15.82 -6.47 -9.21
CA LEU A 181 -16.49 -6.00 -7.98
C LEU A 181 -17.82 -5.28 -8.29
N LEU A 182 -17.85 -4.40 -9.29
CA LEU A 182 -19.04 -3.63 -9.66
C LEU A 182 -20.17 -4.50 -10.28
N LYS A 183 -19.89 -5.75 -10.63
CA LYS A 183 -20.92 -6.70 -11.12
C LYS A 183 -21.66 -7.39 -9.98
N GLU A 184 -21.15 -7.33 -8.75
CA GLU A 184 -21.75 -8.05 -7.63
C GLU A 184 -23.00 -7.33 -7.13
N THR A 185 -24.11 -8.07 -7.07
CA THR A 185 -25.42 -7.55 -6.64
C THR A 185 -25.74 -7.88 -5.18
N ARG A 186 -24.99 -8.81 -4.56
CA ARG A 186 -25.21 -9.26 -3.18
C ARG A 186 -24.16 -8.70 -2.23
N GLN A 187 -24.61 -8.15 -1.10
CA GLN A 187 -23.73 -7.52 -0.09
C GLN A 187 -22.66 -8.48 0.47
N GLU A 188 -23.02 -9.75 0.73
CA GLU A 188 -22.09 -10.76 1.25
C GLU A 188 -20.93 -11.03 0.28
N TRP A 189 -21.25 -11.18 -1.01
CA TRP A 189 -20.26 -11.40 -2.07
C TRP A 189 -19.43 -10.15 -2.33
N ALA A 190 -20.04 -8.96 -2.29
CA ALA A 190 -19.34 -7.70 -2.42
C ALA A 190 -18.29 -7.52 -1.31
N ASN A 191 -18.64 -7.82 -0.05
CA ASN A 191 -17.68 -7.78 1.07
C ASN A 191 -16.55 -8.80 0.90
N ARG A 192 -16.88 -10.04 0.51
CA ARG A 192 -15.89 -11.08 0.24
C ARG A 192 -14.94 -10.70 -0.90
N VAL A 193 -15.46 -10.07 -1.95
CA VAL A 193 -14.64 -9.52 -3.04
C VAL A 193 -13.70 -8.44 -2.51
N VAL A 194 -14.16 -7.54 -1.63
CA VAL A 194 -13.28 -6.51 -1.05
C VAL A 194 -12.12 -7.12 -0.27
N GLU A 195 -12.37 -8.11 0.57
CA GLU A 195 -11.32 -8.78 1.34
C GLU A 195 -10.30 -9.51 0.43
N LEU A 196 -10.79 -10.18 -0.61
CA LEU A 196 -9.95 -10.85 -1.60
C LEU A 196 -9.15 -9.85 -2.44
N LEU A 197 -9.77 -8.77 -2.92
CA LEU A 197 -9.11 -7.74 -3.70
C LEU A 197 -8.08 -7.00 -2.88
N TYR A 198 -8.39 -6.66 -1.63
CA TYR A 198 -7.42 -6.05 -0.72
C TYR A 198 -6.18 -6.95 -0.56
N SER A 199 -6.38 -8.27 -0.42
CA SER A 199 -5.30 -9.24 -0.34
C SER A 199 -4.49 -9.35 -1.65
N ILE A 200 -5.15 -9.36 -2.81
CA ILE A 200 -4.49 -9.40 -4.13
C ILE A 200 -3.72 -8.09 -4.39
N PHE A 201 -4.24 -6.95 -3.95
CA PHE A 201 -3.62 -5.64 -4.16
C PHE A 201 -2.33 -5.47 -3.36
N CYS A 202 -2.08 -6.30 -2.34
CA CYS A 202 -0.78 -6.39 -1.67
C CYS A 202 0.36 -6.84 -2.61
N LEU A 203 0.08 -7.33 -3.83
CA LEU A 203 1.11 -7.58 -4.85
C LEU A 203 1.89 -6.31 -5.22
N ASP A 204 1.22 -5.16 -5.29
CA ASP A 204 1.80 -3.84 -5.53
C ASP A 204 0.93 -2.72 -4.92
N THR A 205 0.95 -2.64 -3.58
CA THR A 205 0.10 -1.71 -2.83
C THR A 205 0.26 -0.27 -3.28
N GLN A 206 1.47 0.18 -3.63
CA GLN A 206 1.73 1.56 -4.01
C GLN A 206 1.14 1.90 -5.38
N GLN A 207 1.50 1.15 -6.43
CA GLN A 207 1.05 1.48 -7.80
C GLN A 207 -0.44 1.23 -7.97
N ILE A 208 -0.97 0.17 -7.38
CA ILE A 208 -2.40 -0.15 -7.45
C ILE A 208 -3.22 0.91 -6.72
N THR A 209 -2.79 1.36 -5.53
CA THR A 209 -3.52 2.42 -4.78
C THR A 209 -3.51 3.74 -5.53
N LEU A 210 -2.37 4.14 -6.11
CA LEU A 210 -2.29 5.36 -6.92
C LEU A 210 -3.22 5.29 -8.14
N THR A 211 -3.28 4.13 -8.79
CA THR A 211 -4.12 3.94 -9.98
C THR A 211 -5.61 3.89 -9.62
N LEU A 212 -5.96 3.22 -8.52
CA LEU A 212 -7.32 3.14 -8.02
C LEU A 212 -7.84 4.53 -7.65
N LEU A 213 -7.12 5.25 -6.79
CA LEU A 213 -7.55 6.54 -6.26
C LEU A 213 -7.36 7.71 -7.23
N GLY A 214 -6.36 7.62 -8.13
CA GLY A 214 -5.99 8.71 -9.04
C GLY A 214 -6.67 8.64 -10.41
N HIS A 215 -7.10 7.46 -10.85
CA HIS A 215 -7.67 7.27 -12.19
C HIS A 215 -9.02 6.59 -12.16
N ILE A 216 -9.09 5.37 -11.62
CA ILE A 216 -10.29 4.54 -11.74
C ILE A 216 -11.45 5.16 -10.97
N LEU A 217 -11.22 5.52 -9.71
CA LEU A 217 -12.24 6.09 -8.86
C LEU A 217 -12.72 7.48 -9.34
N PRO A 218 -11.82 8.43 -9.70
CA PRO A 218 -12.23 9.70 -10.30
C PRO A 218 -13.08 9.50 -11.56
N ASN A 219 -12.68 8.60 -12.47
CA ASN A 219 -13.43 8.34 -13.70
C ASN A 219 -14.83 7.77 -13.41
N LEU A 220 -14.98 6.89 -12.42
CA LEU A 220 -16.28 6.35 -12.02
C LEU A 220 -17.19 7.42 -11.39
N LEU A 221 -16.62 8.42 -10.72
CA LEU A 221 -17.36 9.49 -10.06
C LEU A 221 -17.72 10.64 -11.00
N THR A 222 -16.88 10.95 -11.99
CA THR A 222 -17.14 12.04 -12.96
C THR A 222 -18.03 11.63 -14.12
N ASP A 223 -17.95 10.37 -14.58
CA ASP A 223 -18.74 9.91 -15.70
C ASP A 223 -20.15 9.47 -15.27
N SER A 224 -21.15 10.26 -15.71
CA SER A 224 -22.56 9.97 -15.48
C SER A 224 -23.01 8.61 -15.99
N ALA A 225 -22.35 8.06 -17.01
CA ALA A 225 -22.65 6.73 -17.54
C ALA A 225 -22.36 5.63 -16.52
N HIS A 226 -21.44 5.84 -15.57
CA HIS A 226 -21.04 4.84 -14.60
C HIS A 226 -21.76 4.93 -13.25
N TRP A 227 -22.52 6.01 -13.00
CA TRP A 227 -23.19 6.22 -11.71
C TRP A 227 -24.15 5.10 -11.32
N HIS A 228 -24.86 4.50 -12.28
CA HIS A 228 -25.77 3.38 -11.98
C HIS A 228 -25.04 2.14 -11.41
N SER A 229 -23.77 1.94 -11.78
CA SER A 229 -22.95 0.83 -11.27
C SER A 229 -22.45 1.06 -9.84
N LEU A 230 -22.51 2.30 -9.36
CA LEU A 230 -22.16 2.69 -7.99
C LEU A 230 -23.35 2.61 -7.02
N ALA A 231 -24.53 2.20 -7.48
CA ALA A 231 -25.64 1.95 -6.58
C ALA A 231 -25.27 0.84 -5.59
N ASP A 232 -25.78 0.91 -4.37
CA ASP A 232 -25.54 -0.14 -3.38
C ASP A 232 -26.06 -1.50 -3.87
N PRO A 233 -25.37 -2.62 -3.55
CA PRO A 233 -24.20 -2.78 -2.67
C PRO A 233 -22.77 -2.48 -3.19
N PRO A 234 -22.44 -2.54 -4.50
CA PRO A 234 -21.04 -2.45 -4.97
C PRO A 234 -20.40 -1.08 -4.73
N GLY A 235 -21.17 0.01 -4.70
CA GLY A 235 -20.67 1.34 -4.37
C GLY A 235 -20.05 1.41 -2.97
N LYS A 236 -20.77 0.93 -1.95
CA LYS A 236 -20.26 0.82 -0.58
C LYS A 236 -19.03 -0.09 -0.48
N ALA A 237 -19.03 -1.21 -1.19
CA ALA A 237 -17.88 -2.13 -1.21
C ALA A 237 -16.63 -1.49 -1.85
N LEU A 238 -16.80 -0.74 -2.95
CA LEU A 238 -15.70 -0.01 -3.59
C LEU A 238 -15.16 1.11 -2.69
N ALA A 239 -16.04 1.80 -1.95
CA ALA A 239 -15.64 2.81 -0.99
C ALA A 239 -14.75 2.21 0.10
N LYS A 240 -15.16 1.05 0.63
CA LYS A 240 -14.40 0.28 1.61
C LYS A 240 -13.02 -0.15 1.12
N LEU A 241 -12.95 -0.76 -0.06
CA LEU A 241 -11.68 -1.14 -0.70
C LEU A 241 -10.75 0.06 -0.87
N SER A 242 -11.30 1.20 -1.32
CA SER A 242 -10.53 2.42 -1.59
C SER A 242 -9.91 3.00 -0.32
N VAL A 243 -10.67 3.04 0.79
CA VAL A 243 -10.17 3.49 2.11
C VAL A 243 -9.10 2.55 2.64
N TRP A 244 -9.32 1.24 2.57
CA TRP A 244 -8.35 0.24 3.02
C TRP A 244 -7.02 0.31 2.25
N CYS A 245 -7.08 0.47 0.92
CA CYS A 245 -5.89 0.67 0.09
C CYS A 245 -5.16 1.98 0.43
N ALA A 246 -5.89 3.08 0.57
CA ALA A 246 -5.33 4.37 0.96
C ALA A 246 -4.59 4.31 2.30
N LEU A 247 -5.21 3.74 3.33
CA LEU A 247 -4.64 3.63 4.68
C LEU A 247 -3.44 2.68 4.73
N SER A 248 -3.49 1.56 4.00
CA SER A 248 -2.39 0.61 3.89
C SER A 248 -1.17 1.24 3.22
N SER A 249 -1.38 1.94 2.08
CA SER A 249 -0.32 2.67 1.39
C SER A 249 0.21 3.84 2.22
N PHE A 250 -0.64 4.53 2.98
CA PHE A 250 -0.21 5.66 3.82
C PHE A 250 0.61 5.20 5.04
N SER A 251 0.23 4.08 5.66
CA SER A 251 0.91 3.51 6.83
C SER A 251 2.29 2.93 6.50
N THR A 252 2.44 2.34 5.31
CA THR A 252 3.73 1.79 4.82
C THR A 252 4.76 2.88 4.55
N HIS A 253 4.34 4.07 4.10
CA HIS A 253 5.23 5.22 3.91
C HIS A 253 5.82 5.78 5.20
N HIS A 254 5.11 5.69 6.33
CA HIS A 254 5.57 6.24 7.61
C HIS A 254 6.48 5.30 8.43
N LYS A 255 6.57 4.00 8.08
CA LYS A 255 7.31 2.99 8.87
C LYS A 255 8.70 2.61 8.37
N GLY A 256 9.17 3.10 7.23
CA GLY A 256 10.54 2.76 6.83
C GLY A 256 10.96 3.34 5.50
N GLN A 257 12.11 4.00 5.53
CA GLN A 257 12.97 4.11 4.37
C GLN A 257 13.13 2.71 3.73
N ALA A 258 12.74 2.64 2.46
CA ALA A 258 13.16 1.70 1.43
C ALA A 258 13.88 0.42 1.90
N SER A 259 13.17 -0.70 1.87
CA SER A 259 13.80 -2.00 1.63
C SER A 259 14.50 -1.95 0.27
N ALA A 260 15.82 -2.10 0.27
CA ALA A 260 16.73 -1.88 -0.85
C ALA A 260 16.64 -2.88 -2.01
N ARG A 261 15.48 -3.51 -2.28
CA ARG A 261 15.31 -4.51 -3.35
C ARG A 261 14.33 -4.17 -4.46
N GLN A 262 13.78 -2.96 -4.52
CA GLN A 262 13.09 -2.47 -5.73
C GLN A 262 14.05 -2.07 -6.87
N ARG A 263 15.38 -2.15 -6.69
CA ARG A 263 16.34 -1.97 -7.79
C ARG A 263 16.39 -3.23 -8.66
N LYS A 264 15.43 -3.31 -9.58
CA LYS A 264 15.57 -3.61 -11.02
C LYS A 264 14.20 -4.00 -11.61
N ARG A 265 13.18 -3.15 -11.40
CA ARG A 265 12.12 -2.99 -12.40
C ARG A 265 12.58 -1.85 -13.31
N GLN A 266 12.58 -2.14 -14.61
CA GLN A 266 13.01 -1.26 -15.68
C GLN A 266 12.34 0.12 -15.50
N ARG A 267 13.18 1.13 -15.24
CA ARG A 267 12.79 2.52 -15.06
C ARG A 267 12.80 3.18 -16.43
N GLU A 268 11.85 2.79 -17.24
CA GLU A 268 11.48 3.47 -18.48
C GLU A 268 9.97 3.75 -18.30
N ASP A 269 9.51 4.96 -18.62
CA ASP A 269 8.10 5.43 -18.58
C ASP A 269 7.63 6.27 -17.37
N ILE A 270 8.53 6.81 -16.54
CA ILE A 270 8.15 7.86 -15.55
C ILE A 270 8.07 9.27 -16.16
N GLU A 271 8.55 9.45 -17.38
CA GLU A 271 8.62 10.77 -18.02
C GLU A 271 7.31 11.17 -18.72
N ASP A 272 6.44 10.21 -19.05
CA ASP A 272 5.17 10.51 -19.75
C ASP A 272 4.06 11.08 -18.85
N TYR A 273 4.20 10.96 -17.53
CA TYR A 273 3.23 11.55 -16.62
C TYR A 273 3.52 13.03 -16.33
N SER A 274 4.77 13.46 -16.52
CA SER A 274 5.18 14.86 -16.39
C SER A 274 4.84 15.68 -17.63
N SER A 275 4.70 15.06 -18.80
CA SER A 275 4.40 15.72 -20.07
C SER A 275 2.89 16.00 -20.27
N LEU A 276 2.00 15.34 -19.53
CA LEU A 276 0.55 15.58 -19.59
C LEU A 276 0.10 16.85 -18.85
N PHE A 277 0.98 17.46 -18.06
CA PHE A 277 0.79 18.78 -17.47
C PHE A 277 2.09 19.57 -17.61
N PRO A 278 2.24 20.41 -18.65
CA PRO A 278 3.40 21.27 -18.78
C PRO A 278 3.47 22.20 -17.55
N LEU A 279 4.38 21.90 -16.63
CA LEU A 279 4.82 22.87 -15.64
C LEU A 279 5.87 23.72 -16.34
N ASP A 280 5.52 24.98 -16.58
CA ASP A 280 6.48 25.98 -17.00
C ASP A 280 7.47 26.17 -15.82
N ASP A 281 8.63 25.50 -15.91
CA ASP A 281 9.66 25.41 -14.86
C ASP A 281 10.41 26.73 -14.63
N THR A 282 9.80 27.86 -14.99
CA THR A 282 10.38 29.18 -14.78
C THR A 282 9.51 30.05 -13.87
N GLN A 283 9.93 30.10 -12.59
CA GLN A 283 9.69 31.14 -11.55
C GLN A 283 8.78 30.76 -10.37
N PRO A 284 9.34 30.21 -9.27
CA PRO A 284 8.65 30.12 -7.97
C PRO A 284 8.54 31.46 -7.23
N SER A 285 8.92 32.60 -7.84
CA SER A 285 9.21 33.84 -7.11
C SER A 285 8.33 35.05 -7.49
N LYS A 286 7.36 34.92 -8.39
CA LYS A 286 6.39 36.00 -8.69
C LYS A 286 5.00 35.80 -8.09
N LEU A 287 4.60 34.56 -7.78
CA LEU A 287 3.31 34.27 -7.14
C LEU A 287 3.31 34.58 -5.63
N MET A 288 4.50 34.51 -4.99
CA MET A 288 4.73 34.96 -3.60
C MET A 288 4.46 36.46 -3.40
N ARG A 289 4.49 37.29 -4.45
CA ARG A 289 4.27 38.74 -4.33
C ARG A 289 2.80 39.17 -4.46
N LEU A 290 1.93 38.27 -4.93
CA LEU A 290 0.48 38.53 -5.00
C LEU A 290 -0.30 37.97 -3.80
N LEU A 291 0.36 37.24 -2.90
CA LEU A 291 -0.21 36.76 -1.63
C LEU A 291 0.37 37.48 -0.39
N SER A 292 1.31 38.40 -0.58
CA SER A 292 1.77 39.34 0.45
C SER A 292 1.39 40.76 0.03
N SER A 293 0.12 41.12 0.20
CA SER A 293 -0.26 42.53 0.33
C SER A 293 -0.24 42.88 1.81
N ASN A 294 0.69 43.77 2.16
CA ASN A 294 0.99 44.33 3.48
C ASN A 294 -0.26 44.62 4.33
N GLU A 295 -0.16 44.27 5.61
CA GLU A 295 -0.84 45.00 6.67
C GLU A 295 -0.12 46.35 6.86
N ASP A 296 -0.84 47.47 6.74
CA ASP A 296 -0.54 48.76 7.39
C ASP A 296 -1.76 49.71 7.26
N GLU A 297 -2.65 49.66 8.28
CA GLU A 297 -3.50 50.72 8.92
C GLU A 297 -4.45 51.65 8.10
N PRO A 298 -5.45 52.38 8.69
CA PRO A 298 -6.05 52.36 10.04
C PRO A 298 -7.61 52.28 10.09
N VAL A 299 -8.12 52.04 11.30
CA VAL A 299 -9.48 52.21 11.86
C VAL A 299 -10.53 52.97 11.01
N VAL A 300 -11.58 52.27 10.55
CA VAL A 300 -12.97 52.81 10.45
C VAL A 300 -14.00 51.70 10.72
N LEU A 301 -14.94 52.00 11.61
CA LEU A 301 -16.10 51.21 12.01
C LEU A 301 -17.00 50.82 10.82
N SER A 302 -17.36 49.55 10.68
CA SER A 302 -18.54 49.10 9.92
C SER A 302 -19.06 47.75 10.45
N SER A 303 -20.38 47.65 10.56
CA SER A 303 -21.20 46.64 11.25
C SER A 303 -21.12 45.19 10.73
N PRO A 304 -21.57 44.20 11.52
CA PRO A 304 -21.42 42.77 11.22
C PRO A 304 -22.59 42.23 10.39
N GLY A 305 -22.37 42.04 9.10
CA GLY A 305 -23.27 41.32 8.21
C GLY A 305 -22.54 41.13 6.88
N ASP A 306 -22.51 39.91 6.37
CA ASP A 306 -21.95 39.56 5.06
C ASP A 306 -20.42 39.62 4.92
N ARG A 307 -19.75 38.59 5.45
CA ARG A 307 -18.56 38.04 4.80
C ARG A 307 -18.88 36.65 4.26
N SER A 308 -19.07 36.58 2.95
CA SER A 308 -19.10 35.31 2.21
C SER A 308 -17.77 34.59 2.44
N MET A 309 -17.85 33.33 2.87
CA MET A 309 -16.68 32.46 3.07
C MET A 309 -15.92 32.32 1.76
N SER A 310 -14.73 32.89 1.71
CA SER A 310 -13.76 32.69 0.64
C SER A 310 -13.45 31.20 0.48
N THR A 311 -13.61 30.71 -0.74
CA THR A 311 -13.24 29.36 -1.22
C THR A 311 -11.73 29.19 -1.35
N SER A 312 -10.98 29.56 -0.32
CA SER A 312 -9.54 29.35 -0.28
C SER A 312 -9.21 28.37 0.83
N LEU A 313 -8.68 27.21 0.43
CA LEU A 313 -7.96 26.28 1.30
C LEU A 313 -7.03 27.10 2.21
N SER A 314 -7.25 27.07 3.51
CA SER A 314 -6.38 27.77 4.45
C SER A 314 -4.96 27.26 4.29
N ALA A 315 -4.09 28.12 3.76
CA ALA A 315 -2.69 27.84 3.40
C ALA A 315 -1.86 27.23 4.54
N SER A 316 -2.31 27.34 5.79
CA SER A 316 -1.69 26.74 6.97
C SER A 316 -1.76 25.20 7.03
N GLN A 317 -2.63 24.53 6.26
CA GLN A 317 -2.68 23.05 6.21
C GLN A 317 -1.72 22.43 5.19
N LEU A 318 -1.32 23.17 4.16
CA LEU A 318 -0.43 22.67 3.10
C LEU A 318 1.06 22.76 3.45
N HIS A 319 1.44 23.53 4.46
CA HIS A 319 2.84 23.68 4.86
C HIS A 319 3.41 22.48 5.65
N THR A 320 2.57 21.60 6.19
CA THR A 320 3.01 20.42 6.95
C THR A 320 3.04 19.14 6.13
N VAL A 321 2.44 19.11 4.93
CA VAL A 321 2.34 17.90 4.13
C VAL A 321 3.31 17.95 2.94
N ASN A 322 4.21 16.98 2.88
CA ASN A 322 5.15 16.83 1.78
C ASN A 322 4.40 16.46 0.49
N MET A 323 4.11 17.45 -0.36
CA MET A 323 3.43 17.25 -1.65
C MET A 323 4.32 16.60 -2.72
N ARG A 324 5.59 16.26 -2.40
CA ARG A 324 6.44 15.44 -3.29
C ARG A 324 5.94 14.00 -3.40
N ASP A 325 5.19 13.51 -2.42
CA ASP A 325 4.70 12.14 -2.45
C ASP A 325 3.45 12.03 -3.34
N PRO A 326 3.45 11.14 -4.35
CA PRO A 326 2.35 11.05 -5.32
C PRO A 326 1.02 10.65 -4.67
N LEU A 327 1.07 9.88 -3.57
CA LEU A 327 -0.12 9.47 -2.81
C LEU A 327 -0.82 10.68 -2.17
N ASN A 328 -0.05 11.61 -1.61
CA ASN A 328 -0.58 12.82 -0.96
C ASN A 328 -1.30 13.71 -1.99
N ARG A 329 -0.72 13.85 -3.19
CA ARG A 329 -1.33 14.59 -4.30
C ARG A 329 -2.63 13.93 -4.77
N VAL A 330 -2.63 12.61 -4.95
CA VAL A 330 -3.83 11.85 -5.35
C VAL A 330 -4.95 11.97 -4.31
N LEU A 331 -4.63 11.83 -3.02
CA LEU A 331 -5.60 11.98 -1.93
C LEU A 331 -6.17 13.40 -1.87
N ALA A 332 -5.34 14.44 -1.98
CA ALA A 332 -5.80 15.82 -2.01
C ALA A 332 -6.75 16.08 -3.19
N ASN A 333 -6.40 15.61 -4.38
CA ASN A 333 -7.25 15.73 -5.57
C ASN A 333 -8.57 14.98 -5.41
N LEU A 334 -8.54 13.78 -4.81
CA LEU A 334 -9.75 12.99 -4.55
C LEU A 334 -10.68 13.73 -3.57
N PHE A 335 -10.16 14.31 -2.48
CA PHE A 335 -10.99 15.09 -1.56
C PHE A 335 -11.55 16.37 -2.19
N LEU A 336 -10.82 17.01 -3.10
CA LEU A 336 -11.36 18.13 -3.88
C LEU A 336 -12.50 17.68 -4.80
N LEU A 337 -12.36 16.54 -5.47
CA LEU A 337 -13.43 15.96 -6.29
C LEU A 337 -14.66 15.61 -5.44
N ILE A 338 -14.46 14.97 -4.28
CA ILE A 338 -15.53 14.67 -3.33
C ILE A 338 -16.24 15.96 -2.87
N SER A 339 -15.47 17.01 -2.57
CA SER A 339 -16.04 18.32 -2.20
C SER A 339 -16.84 18.94 -3.35
N SER A 340 -16.39 18.77 -4.60
CA SER A 340 -17.14 19.24 -5.77
C SER A 340 -18.44 18.47 -5.97
N ILE A 341 -18.44 17.16 -5.72
CA ILE A 341 -19.63 16.31 -5.77
C ILE A 341 -20.64 16.72 -4.69
N LEU A 342 -20.17 16.96 -3.46
CA LEU A 342 -21.03 17.42 -2.36
C LEU A 342 -21.63 18.81 -2.61
N GLY A 343 -20.89 19.70 -3.31
CA GLY A 343 -21.39 21.01 -3.70
C GLY A 343 -22.37 20.99 -4.88
N SER A 344 -22.47 19.86 -5.59
CA SER A 344 -23.41 19.71 -6.70
C SER A 344 -24.84 19.47 -6.17
N LYS A 345 -25.84 20.09 -6.80
CA LYS A 345 -27.26 19.90 -6.42
C LYS A 345 -27.85 18.56 -6.88
N THR A 346 -27.02 17.67 -7.42
CA THR A 346 -27.44 16.36 -7.93
C THR A 346 -27.22 15.31 -6.85
N ALA A 347 -28.31 14.78 -6.30
CA ALA A 347 -28.25 13.62 -5.42
C ALA A 347 -28.34 12.34 -6.26
N GLY A 348 -27.38 11.43 -6.07
CA GLY A 348 -27.36 10.15 -6.79
C GLY A 348 -26.44 9.11 -6.17
N PRO A 349 -26.19 7.99 -6.87
CA PRO A 349 -25.31 6.92 -6.39
C PRO A 349 -23.89 7.39 -6.07
N HIS A 350 -23.39 8.39 -6.79
CA HIS A 350 -22.09 9.01 -6.52
C HIS A 350 -22.05 9.77 -5.18
N THR A 351 -23.17 10.38 -4.74
CA THR A 351 -23.28 11.00 -3.41
C THR A 351 -23.37 9.93 -2.31
N GLN A 352 -24.06 8.81 -2.58
CA GLN A 352 -24.11 7.65 -1.68
C GLN A 352 -22.75 6.99 -1.51
N PHE A 353 -21.96 6.93 -2.60
CA PHE A 353 -20.56 6.50 -2.53
C PHE A 353 -19.75 7.39 -1.58
N VAL A 354 -19.87 8.73 -1.73
CA VAL A 354 -19.17 9.69 -0.84
C VAL A 354 -19.57 9.46 0.62
N GLN A 355 -20.85 9.24 0.89
CA GLN A 355 -21.33 8.91 2.24
C GLN A 355 -20.65 7.65 2.78
N SER A 356 -20.67 6.56 2.01
CA SER A 356 -20.05 5.29 2.41
C SER A 356 -18.53 5.41 2.60
N PHE A 357 -17.86 6.20 1.75
CA PHE A 357 -16.43 6.47 1.84
C PHE A 357 -16.06 7.20 3.13
N MET A 358 -16.84 8.23 3.49
CA MET A 358 -16.64 8.98 4.72
C MET A 358 -16.94 8.15 5.96
N GLU A 359 -17.99 7.32 5.94
CA GLU A 359 -18.31 6.39 7.02
C GLU A 359 -17.14 5.42 7.28
N GLU A 360 -16.61 4.78 6.24
CA GLU A 360 -15.50 3.83 6.37
C GLU A 360 -14.21 4.53 6.86
N CYS A 361 -13.94 5.77 6.43
CA CYS A 361 -12.82 6.55 6.94
C CYS A 361 -12.90 6.73 8.47
N VAL A 362 -14.10 6.97 9.01
CA VAL A 362 -14.32 7.11 10.46
C VAL A 362 -14.22 5.76 11.17
N GLU A 363 -14.79 4.69 10.61
CA GLU A 363 -14.68 3.35 11.22
C GLU A 363 -13.23 2.88 11.33
N CYS A 364 -12.39 3.16 10.33
CA CYS A 364 -10.97 2.79 10.36
C CYS A 364 -10.15 3.60 11.38
N LEU A 365 -10.56 4.83 11.74
CA LEU A 365 -9.88 5.65 12.75
C LEU A 365 -9.93 5.01 14.15
N GLU A 366 -11.01 4.32 14.47
CA GLU A 366 -11.23 3.72 15.79
C GLU A 366 -10.31 2.52 16.05
N GLN A 367 -9.79 1.91 14.99
CA GLN A 367 -8.88 0.76 15.07
C GLN A 367 -7.41 1.16 15.38
N GLY A 368 -7.16 2.44 15.67
CA GLY A 368 -5.87 2.91 16.20
C GLY A 368 -4.73 3.03 15.18
N SER A 369 -5.02 2.99 13.88
CA SER A 369 -4.00 3.24 12.84
C SER A 369 -3.70 4.74 12.75
N ARG A 370 -2.53 5.13 13.26
CA ARG A 370 -2.03 6.51 13.23
C ARG A 370 -1.73 6.96 11.80
N GLY A 371 -2.60 7.80 11.26
CA GLY A 371 -2.45 8.49 9.99
C GLY A 371 -3.80 8.67 9.33
N SER A 372 -4.50 9.76 9.63
CA SER A 372 -5.79 10.01 8.98
C SER A 372 -5.52 10.53 7.57
N ILE A 373 -5.94 9.76 6.56
CA ILE A 373 -6.08 10.29 5.19
C ILE A 373 -7.01 11.52 5.17
N LEU A 374 -7.82 11.71 6.22
CA LEU A 374 -8.66 12.88 6.45
C LEU A 374 -7.89 14.18 6.67
N GLN A 375 -6.58 14.15 6.93
CA GLN A 375 -5.77 15.39 6.99
C GLN A 375 -5.79 16.18 5.67
N PHE A 376 -6.10 15.51 4.55
CA PHE A 376 -6.22 16.11 3.22
C PHE A 376 -7.62 16.69 2.94
N MET A 377 -8.58 16.49 3.85
CA MET A 377 -9.95 16.94 3.68
C MET A 377 -10.10 18.45 3.94
N PRO A 378 -10.71 19.22 3.02
CA PRO A 378 -11.01 20.63 3.26
C PRO A 378 -12.02 20.83 4.40
N PHE A 379 -11.78 21.81 5.28
CA PHE A 379 -12.71 22.15 6.37
C PHE A 379 -14.09 22.60 5.87
N THR A 380 -14.16 23.19 4.68
CA THR A 380 -15.42 23.60 4.03
C THR A 380 -16.34 22.41 3.76
N MET A 381 -15.77 21.23 3.54
CA MET A 381 -16.50 20.01 3.22
C MET A 381 -17.35 19.52 4.41
N VAL A 382 -16.92 19.77 5.65
CA VAL A 382 -17.63 19.34 6.87
C VAL A 382 -19.06 19.90 6.92
N SER A 383 -19.24 21.16 6.52
CA SER A 383 -20.56 21.80 6.52
C SER A 383 -21.53 21.20 5.50
N GLU A 384 -21.03 20.66 4.39
CA GLU A 384 -21.83 19.95 3.38
C GLU A 384 -22.09 18.50 3.79
N LEU A 385 -21.10 17.84 4.41
CA LEU A 385 -21.24 16.47 4.91
C LEU A 385 -22.31 16.34 5.99
N VAL A 386 -22.42 17.32 6.89
CA VAL A 386 -23.42 17.33 7.97
C VAL A 386 -24.86 17.44 7.43
N LYS A 387 -25.05 17.95 6.22
CA LYS A 387 -26.37 17.98 5.56
C LYS A 387 -26.83 16.58 5.12
N LEU A 388 -25.91 15.61 5.02
CA LEU A 388 -26.26 14.23 4.71
C LEU A 388 -26.70 13.52 6.00
N PRO A 389 -27.97 13.06 6.09
CA PRO A 389 -28.55 12.56 7.34
C PRO A 389 -27.84 11.34 7.92
N ALA A 390 -27.18 10.54 7.10
CA ALA A 390 -26.42 9.38 7.58
C ALA A 390 -25.10 9.74 8.27
N LEU A 391 -24.47 10.85 7.85
CA LEU A 391 -23.23 11.40 8.43
C LEU A 391 -23.50 12.42 9.54
N ALA A 392 -24.75 12.83 9.71
CA ALA A 392 -25.24 13.75 10.74
C ALA A 392 -25.28 13.08 12.14
N LYS A 393 -24.18 12.44 12.53
CA LYS A 393 -24.00 11.80 13.85
C LYS A 393 -22.83 12.51 14.54
N PRO A 394 -22.95 12.89 15.84
CA PRO A 394 -21.87 13.56 16.55
C PRO A 394 -20.54 12.81 16.48
N ARG A 395 -20.60 11.47 16.52
CA ARG A 395 -19.44 10.57 16.36
C ARG A 395 -18.71 10.77 15.03
N VAL A 396 -19.45 10.82 13.92
CA VAL A 396 -18.87 10.98 12.57
C VAL A 396 -18.25 12.36 12.43
N VAL A 397 -18.95 13.41 12.89
CA VAL A 397 -18.45 14.80 12.88
C VAL A 397 -17.12 14.92 13.64
N LEU A 398 -17.03 14.34 14.84
CA LEU A 398 -15.79 14.36 15.62
C LEU A 398 -14.65 13.59 14.94
N GLY A 399 -14.97 12.49 14.24
CA GLY A 399 -13.98 11.68 13.52
C GLY A 399 -13.43 12.35 12.25
N ILE A 400 -14.25 13.09 11.52
CA ILE A 400 -13.82 13.79 10.29
C ILE A 400 -13.12 15.11 10.58
N THR A 401 -13.34 15.75 11.74
CA THR A 401 -12.69 17.02 12.09
C THR A 401 -11.38 16.82 12.84
N ASP A 402 -10.33 17.53 12.41
CA ASP A 402 -9.09 17.57 13.17
C ASP A 402 -9.23 18.46 14.43
N LEU A 403 -9.40 17.82 15.59
CA LEU A 403 -9.54 18.49 16.88
C LEU A 403 -8.23 19.09 17.42
N THR A 404 -7.08 18.77 16.82
CA THR A 404 -5.80 19.39 17.21
C THR A 404 -5.76 20.86 16.81
N LEU A 405 -6.45 21.22 15.72
CA LEU A 405 -6.48 22.57 15.18
C LEU A 405 -7.62 23.41 15.82
N PRO A 406 -7.36 24.69 16.17
CA PRO A 406 -8.41 25.58 16.68
C PRO A 406 -9.59 25.77 15.73
N LEU A 407 -9.32 25.81 14.42
CA LEU A 407 -10.36 25.90 13.39
C LEU A 407 -11.22 24.63 13.34
N GLY A 408 -10.60 23.45 13.41
CA GLY A 408 -11.32 22.18 13.44
C GLY A 408 -12.23 22.06 14.65
N ARG A 409 -11.79 22.50 15.84
CA ARG A 409 -12.65 22.57 17.04
C ARG A 409 -13.87 23.48 16.87
N ARG A 410 -13.70 24.65 16.25
CA ARG A 410 -14.84 25.57 15.97
C ARG A 410 -15.83 24.97 14.98
N VAL A 411 -15.33 24.36 13.91
CA VAL A 411 -16.16 23.71 12.88
C VAL A 411 -16.92 22.52 13.47
N ALA A 412 -16.26 21.68 14.27
CA ALA A 412 -16.90 20.56 14.96
C ALA A 412 -18.00 21.03 15.92
N ALA A 413 -17.74 22.05 16.74
CA ALA A 413 -18.73 22.61 17.66
C ALA A 413 -19.95 23.17 16.91
N LYS A 414 -19.73 23.93 15.82
CA LYS A 414 -20.81 24.47 14.99
C LYS A 414 -21.63 23.36 14.32
N ALA A 415 -20.96 22.34 13.78
CA ALA A 415 -21.61 21.20 13.15
C ALA A 415 -22.46 20.42 14.16
N ILE A 416 -21.93 20.11 15.34
CA ILE A 416 -22.65 19.40 16.40
C ILE A 416 -23.85 20.21 16.91
N SER A 417 -23.74 21.53 17.01
CA SER A 417 -24.88 22.38 17.40
C SER A 417 -25.99 22.47 16.35
N ALA A 418 -25.71 22.07 15.11
CA ALA A 418 -26.66 22.07 14.00
C ALA A 418 -27.31 20.71 13.77
N LEU A 419 -26.86 19.66 14.48
CA LEU A 419 -27.50 18.35 14.59
C LEU A 419 -28.66 18.43 15.58
#